data_AF-A0A3M2HMU7-F1
#
_entry.id   AF-A0A3M2HMU7-F1
#
_cell.length_a   1.000
_cell.length_b   1.000
_cell.length_c   1.000
_cell.angle_alpha   90.00
_cell.angle_beta   90.00
_cell.angle_gamma   90.00
#
_symmetry.space_group_name_H-M   'P 1'
#
loop_
_entity.id
_entity.type
_entity.pdbx_description
1 polymer ?
#
loop_
_entity_poly.entity_id
_entity_poly.type
_entity_poly.pdbx_seq_one_letter_code
_entity_poly.pdbx_strand_id
1 'polypeptide(L)'
;EFDAALLASGSAGTHSGLALALEYAKPGIRAIGVTVSRPEAAQRPKVEGLLERTADLLGVEVPTGLQIELWDQYFAPRYGEPNAGTLATIRLLAAQERVLLDPVYTSAPCMAPVEAMPSQLAIRASYR
;
A
#
# COMPACT_ATOMS: atom_id res chain seq x y z
N GLU A 1 4.60 10.85 -16.10
CA GLU A 1 4.65 9.39 -15.83
C GLU A 1 4.53 9.16 -14.32
N PHE A 2 4.40 7.92 -13.87
CA PHE A 2 4.29 7.60 -12.43
C PHE A 2 5.61 7.04 -11.90
N ASP A 3 6.01 7.43 -10.69
CA ASP A 3 7.23 6.93 -10.04
C ASP A 3 6.98 5.69 -9.16
N ALA A 4 5.75 5.53 -8.66
CA ALA A 4 5.37 4.44 -7.78
C ALA A 4 3.87 4.17 -7.79
N ALA A 5 3.49 2.94 -7.40
CA ALA A 5 2.14 2.52 -7.09
C ALA A 5 2.08 2.07 -5.62
N LEU A 6 1.27 2.76 -4.82
CA LEU A 6 1.02 2.39 -3.43
C LEU A 6 -0.21 1.50 -3.33
N LEU A 7 -0.14 0.45 -2.50
CA LEU A 7 -1.25 -0.46 -2.31
C LEU A 7 -1.25 -1.10 -0.91
N ALA A 8 -2.40 -1.62 -0.49
CA ALA A 8 -2.48 -2.41 0.73
C ALA A 8 -1.80 -3.78 0.57
N SER A 9 -1.02 -4.19 1.57
CA SER A 9 -0.29 -5.45 1.62
C SER A 9 -0.80 -6.32 2.79
N GLY A 10 -1.83 -7.12 2.52
CA GLY A 10 -2.47 -8.02 3.50
C GLY A 10 -2.11 -9.48 3.31
N SER A 11 -2.91 -10.19 2.50
CA SER A 11 -2.68 -11.58 2.09
C SER A 11 -1.54 -11.75 1.06
N ALA A 12 -0.94 -10.62 0.65
CA ALA A 12 0.19 -10.50 -0.27
C ALA A 12 -0.09 -10.74 -1.77
N GLY A 13 -1.19 -11.40 -2.16
CA GLY A 13 -1.45 -11.72 -3.57
C GLY A 13 -1.51 -10.53 -4.54
N THR A 14 -2.19 -9.44 -4.15
CA THR A 14 -2.24 -8.22 -4.98
C THR A 14 -0.85 -7.60 -5.12
N HIS A 15 -0.05 -7.60 -4.05
CA HIS A 15 1.27 -7.00 -4.05
C HIS A 15 2.27 -7.81 -4.87
N SER A 16 2.31 -9.12 -4.70
CA SER A 16 3.19 -9.98 -5.47
C SER A 16 2.90 -9.91 -6.97
N GLY A 17 1.62 -9.97 -7.35
CA GLY A 17 1.23 -9.90 -8.76
C GLY A 17 1.52 -8.54 -9.39
N LEU A 18 1.24 -7.44 -8.68
CA LEU A 18 1.50 -6.10 -9.20
C LEU A 18 2.99 -5.80 -9.31
N ALA A 19 3.80 -6.19 -8.32
CA ALA A 19 5.26 -6.00 -8.36
C ALA A 19 5.86 -6.72 -9.56
N LEU A 20 5.48 -7.99 -9.79
CA LEU A 20 5.93 -8.77 -10.94
C LEU A 20 5.48 -8.11 -12.27
N ALA A 21 4.20 -7.74 -12.36
CA ALA A 21 3.66 -7.14 -13.57
C ALA A 21 4.30 -5.79 -13.92
N LEU A 22 4.54 -4.93 -12.92
CA LEU A 22 5.20 -3.64 -13.13
C LEU A 22 6.63 -3.82 -13.58
N GLU A 23 7.39 -4.73 -12.98
CA GLU A 23 8.77 -4.96 -13.39
C GLU A 23 8.87 -5.46 -14.85
N TYR A 24 7.90 -6.25 -15.32
CA TYR A 24 7.84 -6.66 -16.72
C TYR A 24 7.34 -5.58 -17.68
N ALA A 25 6.27 -4.86 -17.32
CA ALA A 25 5.58 -3.96 -18.25
C ALA A 25 6.14 -2.53 -18.23
N LYS A 26 6.64 -2.09 -17.07
CA LYS A 26 7.14 -0.73 -16.81
C LYS A 26 8.28 -0.77 -15.77
N PRO A 27 9.46 -1.33 -16.12
CA PRO A 27 10.62 -1.35 -15.23
C PRO A 27 10.89 0.04 -14.65
N GLY A 28 11.16 0.10 -13.35
CA GLY A 28 11.42 1.35 -12.62
C GLY A 28 10.20 1.96 -11.90
N ILE A 29 8.97 1.53 -12.20
CA ILE A 29 7.81 1.89 -11.36
C ILE A 29 7.78 0.98 -10.13
N ARG A 30 7.93 1.59 -8.95
CA ARG A 30 7.97 0.85 -7.68
C ARG A 30 6.58 0.42 -7.24
N ALA A 31 6.43 -0.84 -6.82
CA ALA A 31 5.26 -1.31 -6.06
C ALA A 31 5.54 -1.18 -4.57
N ILE A 32 4.82 -0.30 -3.87
CA ILE A 32 5.01 -0.02 -2.45
C ILE A 32 3.82 -0.58 -1.66
N GLY A 33 4.06 -1.69 -0.96
CA GLY A 33 3.04 -2.33 -0.14
C GLY A 33 2.95 -1.74 1.26
N VAL A 34 1.88 -1.01 1.57
CA VAL A 34 1.58 -0.61 2.94
C VAL A 34 0.94 -1.77 3.69
N THR A 35 1.63 -2.32 4.69
CA THR A 35 1.12 -3.49 5.42
C THR A 35 -0.11 -3.10 6.24
N VAL A 36 -1.03 -4.06 6.40
CA VAL A 36 -2.31 -3.82 7.12
C VAL A 36 -2.47 -4.69 8.36
N SER A 37 -1.49 -5.54 8.68
CA SER A 37 -1.67 -6.56 9.72
C SER A 37 -0.41 -7.06 10.40
N ARG A 38 0.76 -6.85 9.82
CA ARG A 38 2.00 -7.42 10.33
C ARG A 38 3.22 -6.58 9.93
N PRO A 39 4.32 -6.64 10.70
CA PRO A 39 5.57 -5.98 10.35
C PRO A 39 6.12 -6.46 9.01
N GLU A 40 6.98 -5.63 8.42
CA GLU A 40 7.68 -5.92 7.17
C GLU A 40 8.34 -7.31 7.21
N ALA A 41 9.09 -7.61 8.29
CA ALA A 41 9.81 -8.87 8.45
C ALA A 41 8.91 -10.12 8.34
N ALA A 42 7.63 -10.01 8.72
CA ALA A 42 6.66 -11.09 8.59
C ALA A 42 5.91 -11.07 7.25
N GLN A 43 5.81 -9.91 6.59
CA GLN A 43 5.07 -9.75 5.34
C GLN A 43 5.93 -10.06 4.11
N ARG A 44 7.19 -9.64 4.11
CA ARG A 44 8.16 -9.82 3.04
C ARG A 44 8.23 -11.26 2.50
N PRO A 45 8.46 -12.31 3.31
CA PRO A 45 8.51 -13.67 2.81
C PRO A 45 7.19 -14.16 2.19
N LYS A 46 6.04 -13.61 2.60
CA LYS A 46 4.74 -13.95 1.98
C LYS A 46 4.60 -13.35 0.59
N VAL A 47 5.07 -12.11 0.41
CA VAL A 47 5.05 -11.43 -0.89
C VAL A 47 6.01 -12.13 -1.84
N GLU A 48 7.25 -12.34 -1.42
CA GLU A 48 8.29 -13.02 -2.22
C GLU A 48 7.84 -14.44 -2.61
N GLY A 49 7.35 -15.24 -1.65
CA GLY A 49 6.90 -16.59 -1.96
C GLY A 49 5.64 -16.66 -2.84
N LEU A 50 4.75 -15.66 -2.83
CA LEU A 50 3.65 -15.59 -3.81
C LEU A 50 4.14 -15.08 -5.16
N LEU A 51 5.14 -14.21 -5.18
CA LEU A 51 5.73 -13.67 -6.40
C LEU A 51 6.42 -14.76 -7.21
N GLU A 52 7.26 -15.58 -6.57
CA GLU A 52 7.92 -16.73 -7.20
C GLU A 52 6.88 -17.70 -7.79
N ARG A 53 5.89 -18.12 -6.99
CA ARG A 53 4.81 -19.00 -7.47
C ARG A 53 4.00 -18.39 -8.60
N THR A 54 3.83 -17.06 -8.61
CA THR A 54 3.13 -16.37 -9.71
C THR A 54 3.97 -16.40 -10.98
N ALA A 55 5.28 -16.18 -10.87
CA ALA A 55 6.21 -16.28 -12.00
C ALA A 55 6.22 -17.71 -12.58
N ASP A 56 6.29 -18.73 -11.72
CA ASP A 56 6.21 -20.14 -12.10
C ASP A 56 4.90 -20.47 -12.84
N LEU A 57 3.75 -20.02 -12.31
CA LEU A 57 2.44 -20.24 -12.93
C LEU A 57 2.32 -19.57 -14.31
N LEU A 58 3.01 -18.45 -14.51
CA LEU A 58 3.04 -17.72 -15.78
C LEU A 58 4.11 -18.22 -16.75
N GLY A 59 5.02 -19.10 -16.30
CA GLY A 59 6.15 -19.57 -17.09
C GLY A 59 7.17 -18.46 -17.41
N VAL A 60 7.36 -17.52 -16.49
CA VAL A 60 8.30 -16.39 -16.62
C VAL A 60 9.31 -16.41 -15.48
N GLU A 61 10.44 -15.75 -15.66
CA GLU A 61 11.43 -15.60 -14.58
C GLU A 61 11.07 -14.46 -13.64
N VAL A 62 11.57 -14.48 -12.41
CA VAL A 62 11.55 -13.29 -11.56
C VAL A 62 12.66 -12.34 -12.01
N PRO A 63 12.36 -11.10 -12.45
CA PRO A 63 13.41 -10.20 -12.92
C PRO A 63 14.39 -9.85 -11.80
N THR A 64 15.69 -9.84 -12.08
CA THR A 64 16.75 -9.58 -11.09
C THR A 64 16.64 -8.20 -10.44
N GLY A 65 16.09 -7.22 -11.16
CA GLY A 65 15.88 -5.85 -10.68
C GLY A 65 14.72 -5.69 -9.71
N LEU A 66 13.84 -6.69 -9.60
CA LEU A 66 12.60 -6.60 -8.82
C LEU A 66 12.91 -6.41 -7.34
N GLN A 67 12.45 -5.29 -6.78
CA GLN A 67 12.54 -5.00 -5.35
C GLN A 67 11.15 -4.95 -4.71
N ILE A 68 10.99 -5.63 -3.57
CA ILE A 68 9.78 -5.55 -2.76
C ILE A 68 9.98 -4.44 -1.71
N GLU A 69 9.17 -3.39 -1.80
CA GLU A 69 9.12 -2.29 -0.83
C GLU A 69 7.88 -2.44 0.07
N LEU A 70 8.06 -2.36 1.38
CA LEU A 70 6.99 -2.51 2.37
C LEU A 70 7.07 -1.40 3.42
N TRP A 71 5.94 -0.81 3.75
CA TRP A 71 5.82 0.18 4.83
C TRP A 71 4.88 -0.36 5.90
N ASP A 72 5.38 -0.52 7.13
CA ASP A 72 4.67 -1.20 8.21
C ASP A 72 4.28 -0.30 9.39
N GLN A 73 4.48 1.01 9.27
CA GLN A 73 4.19 1.98 10.32
C GLN A 73 2.71 2.40 10.42
N TYR A 74 1.84 1.95 9.51
CA TYR A 74 0.48 2.51 9.36
C TYR A 74 -0.66 1.60 9.85
N PHE A 75 -0.39 0.34 10.25
CA PHE A 75 -1.45 -0.63 10.60
C PHE A 75 -1.78 -0.74 12.08
N ALA A 76 -1.08 -0.01 12.95
CA ALA A 76 -1.33 -0.04 14.39
C ALA A 76 -2.80 0.36 14.70
N PRO A 77 -3.40 -0.17 15.80
CA PRO A 77 -2.79 -1.02 16.82
C PRO A 77 -2.77 -2.52 16.49
N ARG A 78 -3.71 -3.01 15.69
CA ARG A 78 -3.78 -4.40 15.20
C ARG A 78 -4.68 -4.47 13.97
N TYR A 79 -4.60 -5.59 13.26
CA TYR A 79 -5.45 -5.84 12.09
C TYR A 79 -6.94 -5.63 12.41
N GLY A 80 -7.60 -4.83 11.57
CA GLY A 80 -9.03 -4.53 11.68
C GLY A 80 -9.37 -3.35 12.61
N GLU A 81 -8.39 -2.76 13.31
CA GLU A 81 -8.63 -1.63 14.19
C GLU A 81 -8.06 -0.33 13.61
N PRO A 82 -8.90 0.69 13.32
CA PRO A 82 -8.41 1.96 12.83
C PRO A 82 -7.76 2.79 13.93
N ASN A 83 -6.68 3.49 13.59
CA ASN A 83 -6.07 4.52 14.44
C ASN A 83 -6.55 5.93 14.04
N ALA A 84 -6.08 6.95 14.77
CA ALA A 84 -6.46 8.34 14.51
C ALA A 84 -6.06 8.81 13.10
N GLY A 85 -4.88 8.40 12.59
CA GLY A 85 -4.42 8.71 11.24
C GLY A 85 -5.29 8.06 10.16
N THR A 86 -5.71 6.80 10.37
CA THR A 86 -6.69 6.10 9.52
C THR A 86 -7.98 6.91 9.40
N LEU A 87 -8.58 7.27 10.54
CA LEU A 87 -9.85 7.99 10.56
C LEU A 87 -9.73 9.40 9.98
N ALA A 88 -8.61 10.09 10.21
CA ALA A 88 -8.33 11.40 9.63
C ALA A 88 -8.22 11.33 8.11
N THR A 89 -7.50 10.33 7.59
CA THR A 89 -7.32 10.08 6.14
C THR A 89 -8.66 9.82 5.45
N ILE A 90 -9.50 8.97 6.04
CA ILE A 90 -10.85 8.67 5.51
C ILE A 90 -11.68 9.96 5.45
N ARG A 91 -11.72 10.73 6.54
CA ARG A 91 -12.49 11.99 6.60
C ARG A 91 -11.99 13.00 5.56
N LEU A 92 -10.67 13.12 5.41
CA LEU A 92 -10.07 14.04 4.45
C LEU A 92 -10.45 13.69 3.02
N LEU A 93 -10.23 12.44 2.58
CA LEU A 93 -10.54 12.06 1.19
C LEU A 93 -12.05 12.04 0.91
N ALA A 94 -12.88 11.68 1.89
CA ALA A 94 -14.32 11.77 1.75
C ALA A 94 -14.78 13.23 1.57
N ALA A 95 -14.17 14.18 2.29
CA ALA A 95 -14.53 15.59 2.21
C ALA A 95 -14.00 16.29 0.96
N GLN A 96 -12.73 16.05 0.59
CA GLN A 96 -12.08 16.76 -0.52
C GLN A 96 -12.34 16.10 -1.87
N GLU A 97 -12.22 14.76 -1.93
CA GLU A 97 -12.23 14.01 -3.20
C GLU A 97 -13.53 13.22 -3.40
N ARG A 98 -14.44 13.21 -2.42
CA ARG A 98 -15.65 12.37 -2.40
C ARG A 98 -15.35 10.88 -2.55
N VAL A 99 -14.17 10.46 -2.11
CA VAL A 99 -13.73 9.07 -2.08
C VAL A 99 -13.88 8.52 -0.67
N LEU A 100 -14.68 7.48 -0.51
CA LEU A 100 -14.79 6.76 0.75
C LEU A 100 -13.79 5.60 0.77
N LEU A 101 -12.99 5.54 1.83
CA LEU A 101 -12.04 4.46 2.08
C LEU A 101 -12.54 3.58 3.23
N ASP A 102 -12.36 2.28 3.10
CA ASP A 102 -12.46 1.32 4.20
C ASP A 102 -11.31 1.52 5.21
N PRO A 103 -11.58 1.39 6.53
CA PRO A 103 -10.61 1.62 7.61
C PRO A 103 -9.52 0.56 7.77
N VAL A 104 -9.56 -0.55 7.04
CA VAL A 104 -8.59 -1.65 7.21
C VAL A 104 -7.60 -1.67 6.05
N TYR A 105 -8.10 -1.62 4.81
CA TYR A 105 -7.30 -1.85 3.62
C TYR A 105 -6.99 -0.56 2.88
N THR A 106 -8.02 0.13 2.39
CA THR A 106 -7.83 1.20 1.41
C THR A 106 -7.33 2.50 2.03
N SER A 107 -7.56 2.71 3.33
CA SER A 107 -7.02 3.87 4.05
C SER A 107 -5.51 3.81 4.22
N ALA A 108 -4.94 2.63 4.46
CA ALA A 108 -3.53 2.45 4.80
C ALA A 108 -2.56 3.03 3.74
N PRO A 109 -2.67 2.71 2.44
CA PRO A 109 -1.79 3.30 1.42
C PRO A 109 -1.99 4.81 1.23
N CYS A 110 -3.13 5.36 1.67
CA CYS A 110 -3.41 6.80 1.60
C CYS A 110 -2.89 7.58 2.81
N MET A 111 -2.50 6.92 3.91
CA MET A 111 -2.02 7.61 5.11
C MET A 111 -0.69 8.33 4.87
N ALA A 112 0.30 7.64 4.28
CA ALA A 112 1.62 8.22 4.06
C ALA A 112 1.60 9.46 3.14
N PRO A 113 0.90 9.46 1.99
CA PRO A 113 0.78 10.66 1.16
C PRO A 113 0.04 11.79 1.88
N VAL A 114 -0.99 11.49 2.68
CA VAL A 114 -1.75 12.49 3.43
C VAL A 114 -0.90 13.12 4.55
N GLU A 115 -0.08 12.34 5.26
CA GLU A 115 0.87 12.87 6.25
C GLU A 115 1.90 13.81 5.63
N ALA A 116 2.28 13.57 4.37
CA ALA A 116 3.19 14.44 3.62
C ALA A 116 2.51 15.69 3.02
N MET A 117 1.18 15.81 3.08
CA MET A 117 0.46 16.98 2.54
C MET A 117 0.66 18.22 3.43
N PRO A 118 0.73 19.43 2.85
CA PRO A 118 0.81 20.67 3.61
C PRO A 118 -0.38 20.81 4.57
N SER A 119 -0.11 21.26 5.80
CA SER A 119 -1.07 21.37 6.91
C SER A 119 -2.36 22.15 6.59
N GLN A 120 -2.35 23.03 5.57
CA GLN A 120 -3.51 23.80 5.14
C GLN A 120 -4.62 22.96 4.49
N LEU A 121 -4.32 21.78 3.90
CA LEU A 121 -5.33 20.85 3.40
C LEU A 121 -5.91 19.96 4.52
N ALA A 122 -5.09 19.55 5.49
CA ALA A 122 -5.52 18.72 6.62
C ALA A 122 -6.57 19.43 7.50
N ILE A 123 -6.46 20.76 7.66
CA ILE A 123 -7.36 21.58 8.50
C ILE A 123 -8.80 21.62 7.96
N ARG A 124 -9.02 21.47 6.64
CA ARG A 124 -10.39 21.49 6.07
C ARG A 124 -11.23 20.26 6.41
N ALA A 125 -10.63 19.17 6.90
CA ALA A 125 -11.36 17.98 7.34
C ALA A 125 -11.81 18.05 8.81
N SER A 126 -11.28 19.01 9.59
CA SER A 126 -11.57 19.15 11.03
C SER A 126 -12.66 20.17 11.37
N TYR A 127 -13.11 20.95 10.38
CA TYR A 127 -14.16 21.96 10.54
C TYR A 127 -15.18 21.87 9.40
N ARG A 128 -16.16 20.97 9.53
CA ARG A 128 -17.50 21.06 8.97
C ARG A 128 -18.39 19.97 9.54
#